data_AF-A0A545UFI5-F1
#
_entry.id   AF-A0A545UFI5-F1
#
_cell.length_a   1.000
_cell.length_b   1.000
_cell.length_c   1.000
_cell.angle_alpha   90.00
_cell.angle_beta   90.00
_cell.angle_gamma   90.00
#
_symmetry.space_group_name_H-M   'P 1'
#
loop_
_entity.id
_entity.type
_entity.pdbx_description
1 polymer ?
#
loop_
_entity_poly.entity_id
_entity_poly.type
_entity_poly.pdbx_seq_one_letter_code
_entity_poly.pdbx_strand_id
1 'polypeptide(L)'
;MNFEKQFYQWINQSLTGEIPPDVRAFSFNLFETGENFGIELIGASEFDKHNSDWACEEIFEPKLRQLAIPLSYSGNSWEECLEKMNKLCIEYLNSGEPGANILNRSQGIGIGFVDGELALLATNN
;
A
#
# COMPACT_ATOMS: atom_id res chain seq x y z
N MET A 1 3.14 9.46 18.82
CA MET A 1 3.92 9.62 17.57
C MET A 1 2.92 9.82 16.44
N ASN A 2 3.10 10.79 15.54
CA ASN A 2 2.14 11.03 14.46
C ASN A 2 2.03 9.78 13.58
N PHE A 3 0.81 9.37 13.18
CA PHE A 3 0.62 8.11 12.45
C PHE A 3 1.29 8.17 11.08
N GLU A 4 1.24 9.32 10.41
CA GLU A 4 1.85 9.59 9.12
C GLU A 4 3.36 9.34 9.14
N LYS A 5 4.05 9.77 10.22
CA LYS A 5 5.48 9.49 10.37
C LYS A 5 5.76 7.99 10.55
N GLN A 6 4.89 7.29 11.28
CA GLN A 6 5.01 5.83 11.44
C GLN A 6 4.79 5.12 10.12
N PHE A 7 3.81 5.56 9.33
CA PHE A 7 3.51 5.05 8.01
C PHE A 7 4.71 5.21 7.06
N TYR A 8 5.35 6.38 7.04
CA TYR A 8 6.54 6.64 6.20
C TYR A 8 7.69 5.73 6.60
N GLN A 9 7.94 5.59 7.90
CA GLN A 9 8.97 4.70 8.44
C GLN A 9 8.69 3.24 8.11
N TRP A 10 7.43 2.82 8.21
CA TRP A 10 6.99 1.47 7.89
C TRP A 10 7.29 1.13 6.43
N ILE A 11 6.83 1.92 5.45
CA ILE A 11 7.10 1.64 4.03
C ILE A 11 8.61 1.59 3.75
N ASN A 12 9.36 2.58 4.24
CA ASN A 12 10.81 2.63 4.05
C ASN A 12 11.49 1.37 4.58
N GLN A 13 11.07 0.86 5.74
CA GLN A 13 11.62 -0.36 6.34
C GLN A 13 11.18 -1.62 5.59
N SER A 14 9.93 -1.68 5.14
CA SER A 14 9.37 -2.77 4.34
C SER A 14 10.14 -3.02 3.05
N LEU A 15 10.70 -1.96 2.45
CA LEU A 15 11.41 -1.99 1.18
C LEU A 15 12.96 -2.01 1.32
N THR A 16 13.49 -2.34 2.51
CA THR A 16 14.95 -2.46 2.72
C THR A 16 15.56 -3.76 2.19
N GLY A 17 14.74 -4.75 1.86
CA GLY A 17 15.18 -6.05 1.34
C GLY A 17 15.37 -6.06 -0.18
N GLU A 18 15.81 -7.20 -0.70
CA GLU A 18 15.81 -7.45 -2.14
C GLU A 18 14.37 -7.63 -2.64
N ILE A 19 14.01 -6.88 -3.68
CA ILE A 19 12.71 -7.00 -4.34
C ILE A 19 12.91 -7.94 -5.53
N PRO A 20 12.14 -9.04 -5.63
CA PRO A 20 12.24 -9.95 -6.75
C PRO A 20 12.11 -9.21 -8.08
N PRO A 21 12.94 -9.55 -9.08
CA PRO A 21 12.95 -8.85 -10.37
C PRO A 21 11.63 -8.99 -11.15
N ASP A 22 10.82 -9.99 -10.79
CA ASP A 22 9.52 -10.25 -11.41
C ASP A 22 8.39 -9.38 -10.82
N VAL A 23 8.64 -8.61 -9.74
CA VAL A 23 7.64 -7.68 -9.20
C VAL A 23 7.35 -6.58 -10.22
N ARG A 24 6.10 -6.55 -10.71
CA ARG A 24 5.60 -5.56 -11.67
C ARG A 24 4.83 -4.45 -11.00
N ALA A 25 4.11 -4.72 -9.92
CA ALA A 25 3.27 -3.73 -9.23
C ALA A 25 3.23 -3.97 -7.73
N PHE A 26 2.78 -2.96 -6.98
CA PHE A 26 2.60 -3.03 -5.53
C PHE A 26 1.17 -2.70 -5.12
N SER A 27 0.62 -3.48 -4.19
CA SER A 27 -0.71 -3.21 -3.64
C SER A 27 -0.63 -2.91 -2.14
N PHE A 28 -1.34 -1.86 -1.74
CA PHE A 28 -1.67 -1.57 -0.36
C PHE A 28 -3.03 -2.16 -0.02
N ASN A 29 -3.06 -3.31 0.66
CA ASN A 29 -4.31 -3.95 1.04
C ASN A 29 -4.73 -3.47 2.44
N LEU A 30 -5.90 -2.83 2.52
CA LEU A 30 -6.54 -2.44 3.75
C LEU A 30 -7.40 -3.59 4.28
N PHE A 31 -7.46 -3.75 5.59
CA PHE A 31 -8.28 -4.80 6.20
C PHE A 31 -8.83 -4.35 7.56
N GLU A 32 -9.92 -4.98 7.98
CA GLU A 32 -10.49 -4.77 9.31
C GLU A 32 -9.85 -5.72 10.34
N THR A 33 -9.64 -5.23 11.55
CA THR A 33 -9.06 -5.94 12.69
C THR A 33 -9.99 -5.83 13.90
N GLY A 34 -11.19 -6.38 13.78
CA GLY A 34 -12.22 -6.31 14.84
C GLY A 34 -12.69 -4.87 15.10
N GLU A 35 -11.92 -4.11 15.89
CA GLU A 35 -12.23 -2.72 16.27
C GLU A 35 -11.36 -1.66 15.57
N ASN A 36 -10.34 -2.05 14.80
CA ASN A 36 -9.46 -1.11 14.09
C ASN A 36 -9.27 -1.54 12.63
N PHE A 37 -8.45 -0.80 11.88
CA PHE A 37 -8.03 -1.16 10.54
C PHE A 37 -6.54 -1.50 10.50
N GLY A 38 -6.12 -2.19 9.44
CA GLY A 38 -4.73 -2.46 9.13
C GLY A 38 -4.45 -2.20 7.66
N ILE A 39 -3.17 -2.04 7.34
CA ILE A 39 -2.65 -2.00 5.98
C ILE A 39 -1.52 -3.01 5.85
N GLU A 40 -1.47 -3.70 4.73
CA GLU A 40 -0.30 -4.46 4.29
C GLU A 40 0.19 -3.96 2.94
N LEU A 41 1.47 -4.21 2.66
CA LEU A 41 2.09 -3.97 1.36
C LEU A 41 2.46 -5.33 0.76
N ILE A 42 2.10 -5.55 -0.50
CA ILE A 42 2.52 -6.73 -1.26
C ILE A 42 3.12 -6.31 -2.60
N GLY A 43 3.98 -7.16 -3.18
CA GLY A 43 4.41 -7.03 -4.58
C GLY A 43 3.84 -8.16 -5.44
N ALA A 44 3.30 -7.80 -6.61
CA ALA A 44 2.66 -8.70 -7.56
C ALA A 44 3.49 -8.90 -8.83
N SER A 45 3.41 -10.11 -9.40
CA SER A 45 4.04 -10.48 -10.69
C SER A 45 3.31 -9.90 -11.90
N GLU A 46 2.07 -9.45 -11.72
CA GLU A 46 1.20 -8.94 -12.77
C GLU A 46 0.71 -7.53 -12.47
N PHE A 47 0.32 -6.82 -13.52
CA PHE A 47 -0.34 -5.52 -13.42
C PHE A 47 -1.26 -5.32 -14.61
N ASP A 48 -2.52 -4.97 -14.33
CA ASP A 48 -3.48 -4.55 -15.35
C ASP A 48 -4.31 -3.37 -14.84
N LYS A 49 -4.07 -2.19 -15.39
CA LYS A 49 -4.81 -0.96 -15.03
C LYS A 49 -6.32 -1.02 -15.30
N HIS A 50 -6.80 -2.02 -16.05
CA HIS A 50 -8.21 -2.24 -16.38
C HIS A 50 -8.85 -3.40 -15.62
N ASN A 51 -8.07 -4.14 -14.83
CA ASN A 51 -8.57 -5.28 -14.04
C ASN A 51 -8.06 -5.18 -12.60
N SER A 52 -8.92 -4.74 -11.68
CA SER A 52 -8.58 -4.56 -10.25
C SER A 52 -8.06 -5.82 -9.55
N ASP A 53 -8.27 -7.00 -10.13
CA ASP A 53 -7.86 -8.29 -9.57
C ASP A 53 -6.39 -8.64 -9.89
N TRP A 54 -5.60 -7.73 -10.45
CA TRP A 54 -4.19 -8.00 -10.79
C TRP A 54 -3.32 -8.34 -9.56
N ALA A 55 -3.72 -7.92 -8.36
CA ALA A 55 -2.98 -8.11 -7.12
C ALA A 55 -3.21 -9.49 -6.45
N CYS A 56 -3.54 -10.53 -7.23
CA CYS A 56 -3.83 -11.86 -6.69
C CYS A 56 -2.60 -12.68 -6.30
N GLU A 57 -1.49 -12.57 -7.04
CA GLU A 57 -0.27 -13.34 -6.77
C GLU A 57 0.75 -12.50 -6.01
N GLU A 58 0.87 -12.75 -4.71
CA GLU A 58 1.94 -12.17 -3.89
C GLU A 58 3.25 -12.92 -4.13
N ILE A 59 4.21 -12.24 -4.78
CA ILE A 59 5.57 -12.77 -4.99
C ILE A 59 6.63 -12.02 -4.17
N PHE A 60 6.23 -10.95 -3.49
CA PHE A 60 7.06 -10.23 -2.53
C PHE A 60 6.29 -9.95 -1.24
N GLU A 61 6.83 -10.49 -0.15
CA GLU A 61 6.39 -10.24 1.21
C GLU A 61 7.40 -9.32 1.93
N PRO A 62 7.02 -8.11 2.37
CA PRO A 62 7.94 -7.21 3.04
C PRO A 62 8.30 -7.69 4.45
N LYS A 63 9.49 -7.32 4.91
CA LYS A 63 9.97 -7.63 6.28
C LYS A 63 9.03 -7.14 7.37
N LEU A 64 8.37 -5.99 7.15
CA LEU A 64 7.27 -5.50 7.97
C LEU A 64 6.00 -5.53 7.13
N ARG A 65 5.34 -6.69 7.11
CA ARG A 65 4.16 -6.92 6.27
C ARG A 65 3.02 -5.93 6.55
N GLN A 66 2.72 -5.70 7.84
CA GLN A 66 1.51 -5.02 8.27
C GLN A 66 1.80 -3.81 9.18
N LEU A 67 0.91 -2.83 9.13
CA LEU A 67 0.84 -1.71 10.05
C LEU A 67 -0.60 -1.53 10.54
N ALA A 68 -0.78 -1.43 11.86
CA ALA A 68 -2.08 -1.11 12.45
C ALA A 68 -2.42 0.37 12.24
N ILE A 69 -3.65 0.66 11.82
CA ILE A 69 -4.18 2.00 11.61
C ILE A 69 -5.11 2.33 12.77
N PRO A 70 -4.78 3.30 13.64
CA PRO A 70 -5.61 3.65 14.77
C PRO A 70 -6.88 4.39 14.32
N LEU A 71 -8.01 4.18 15.00
CA LEU A 71 -9.26 4.93 14.76
C LEU A 71 -9.08 6.46 14.83
N SER A 72 -8.15 6.93 15.66
CA SER A 72 -7.81 8.35 15.74
C SER A 72 -7.29 8.94 14.42
N TYR A 73 -6.78 8.09 13.53
CA TYR A 73 -6.39 8.44 12.18
C TYR A 73 -7.46 8.03 11.16
N SER A 74 -7.83 6.74 11.09
CA SER A 74 -8.73 6.21 10.06
C SER A 74 -10.15 6.76 10.11
N GLY A 75 -10.62 7.19 11.29
CA GLY A 75 -12.04 7.35 11.54
C GLY A 75 -12.73 6.01 11.81
N ASN A 76 -14.06 6.03 11.79
CA ASN A 76 -14.88 4.89 12.26
C ASN A 76 -15.55 4.07 11.15
N SER A 77 -15.36 4.44 9.88
CA SER A 77 -15.89 3.67 8.73
C SER A 77 -14.77 3.30 7.77
N TRP A 78 -14.99 2.23 7.01
CA TRP A 78 -14.03 1.75 6.01
C TRP A 78 -13.87 2.78 4.89
N GLU A 79 -14.92 3.52 4.50
CA GLU A 79 -14.85 4.57 3.49
C GLU A 79 -13.95 5.72 3.95
N GLU A 80 -14.09 6.16 5.21
CA GLU A 80 -13.26 7.21 5.79
C GLU A 80 -11.79 6.74 5.88
N CYS A 81 -11.58 5.49 6.28
CA CYS A 81 -10.25 4.88 6.30
C CYS A 81 -9.63 4.85 4.90
N LEU A 82 -10.37 4.39 3.90
CA LEU A 82 -9.90 4.31 2.51
C LEU A 82 -9.54 5.70 1.98
N GLU A 83 -10.39 6.71 2.18
CA GLU A 83 -10.12 8.07 1.72
C GLU A 83 -8.84 8.64 2.34
N LYS A 84 -8.67 8.48 3.66
CA LYS A 84 -7.49 9.00 4.36
C LYS A 84 -6.21 8.26 3.96
N MET A 85 -6.27 6.93 3.89
CA MET A 85 -5.12 6.13 3.49
C MET A 85 -4.73 6.37 2.03
N ASN A 86 -5.70 6.55 1.13
CA ASN A 86 -5.43 6.90 -0.26
C ASN A 86 -4.65 8.22 -0.35
N LYS A 87 -5.12 9.28 0.35
CA LYS A 87 -4.41 10.56 0.42
C LYS A 87 -2.99 10.41 0.98
N LEU A 88 -2.83 9.69 2.09
CA LEU A 88 -1.51 9.49 2.72
C LEU A 88 -0.54 8.71 1.81
N CYS A 89 -1.04 7.70 1.09
CA CYS A 89 -0.22 6.97 0.13
C CYS A 89 0.24 7.90 -1.01
N ILE A 90 -0.66 8.73 -1.56
CA ILE A 90 -0.29 9.70 -2.61
C ILE A 90 0.75 10.69 -2.09
N GLU A 91 0.58 11.22 -0.87
CA GLU A 91 1.56 12.11 -0.24
C GLU A 91 2.92 11.42 -0.06
N TYR A 92 2.92 10.16 0.38
CA TYR A 92 4.14 9.36 0.49
C TYR A 92 4.82 9.15 -0.86
N LEU A 93 4.09 8.77 -1.90
CA LEU A 93 4.63 8.56 -3.25
C LEU A 93 5.26 9.83 -3.84
N ASN A 94 4.80 11.01 -3.43
CA ASN A 94 5.32 12.31 -3.86
C ASN A 94 6.39 12.90 -2.92
N SER A 95 6.74 12.22 -1.83
CA SER A 95 7.61 12.76 -0.78
C SER A 95 9.12 12.72 -1.11
N GLY A 96 9.53 11.89 -2.07
CA GLY A 96 10.94 11.62 -2.36
C GLY A 96 11.62 10.64 -1.40
N GLU A 97 10.88 10.05 -0.46
CA GLU A 97 11.37 9.01 0.46
C GLU A 97 11.98 7.81 -0.32
N PRO A 98 12.99 7.12 0.24
CA PRO A 98 13.63 5.99 -0.44
C PRO A 98 12.65 4.92 -0.91
N GLY A 99 11.67 4.54 -0.08
CA GLY A 99 10.65 3.58 -0.45
C GLY A 99 9.71 4.10 -1.54
N ALA A 100 9.37 5.40 -1.55
CA ALA A 100 8.59 6.00 -2.63
C ALA A 100 9.33 5.89 -3.98
N ASN A 101 10.63 6.13 -4.00
CA ASN A 101 11.46 5.99 -5.21
C ASN A 101 11.52 4.54 -5.72
N ILE A 102 11.35 3.55 -4.85
CA ILE A 102 11.27 2.13 -5.21
C ILE A 102 9.89 1.82 -5.80
N LEU A 103 8.81 2.17 -5.08
CA LEU A 103 7.44 1.91 -5.52
C LEU A 103 7.15 2.55 -6.88
N ASN A 104 7.62 3.78 -7.10
CA ASN A 104 7.43 4.53 -8.35
C ASN A 104 8.20 3.96 -9.56
N ARG A 105 9.01 2.90 -9.39
CA ARG A 105 9.64 2.18 -10.53
C ARG A 105 8.79 1.01 -11.03
N SER A 106 7.78 0.60 -10.27
CA SER A 106 6.83 -0.42 -10.67
C SER A 106 5.89 0.10 -11.77
N GLN A 107 5.21 -0.80 -12.48
CA GLN A 107 4.21 -0.46 -13.51
C GLN A 107 2.95 0.15 -12.91
N GLY A 108 2.62 -0.18 -11.66
CA GLY A 108 1.47 0.41 -11.00
C GLY A 108 1.43 0.16 -9.50
N ILE A 109 0.66 1.02 -8.84
CA ILE A 109 0.48 1.00 -7.39
C ILE A 109 -1.02 1.09 -7.11
N GLY A 110 -1.55 0.13 -6.36
CA GLY A 110 -2.95 0.06 -5.97
C GLY A 110 -3.18 0.24 -4.48
N ILE A 111 -4.39 0.62 -4.10
CA ILE A 111 -4.89 0.57 -2.72
C ILE A 111 -6.36 0.12 -2.70
N GLY A 112 -6.74 -0.72 -1.77
CA GLY A 112 -8.13 -1.17 -1.62
C GLY A 112 -8.32 -2.01 -0.38
N PHE A 113 -9.56 -2.18 0.06
CA PHE A 113 -9.87 -3.15 1.12
C PHE A 113 -9.83 -4.57 0.56
N VAL A 114 -9.48 -5.54 1.41
CA VAL A 114 -9.70 -6.96 1.12
C VAL A 114 -11.18 -7.16 0.76
N ASP A 115 -11.44 -7.90 -0.32
CA ASP A 115 -12.76 -8.09 -0.94
C ASP A 115 -13.40 -6.83 -1.57
N GLY A 116 -12.71 -5.69 -1.57
CA GLY A 116 -13.12 -4.45 -2.21
C GLY A 116 -12.40 -4.20 -3.55
N GLU A 117 -12.82 -3.15 -4.26
CA GLU A 117 -12.13 -2.75 -5.49
C GLU A 117 -10.81 -2.04 -5.20
N LEU A 118 -9.83 -2.29 -6.07
CA LEU A 118 -8.51 -1.68 -6.00
C LEU A 118 -8.48 -0.35 -6.76
N ALA A 119 -8.29 0.74 -6.04
CA ALA A 119 -8.06 2.05 -6.61
C ALA A 119 -6.59 2.21 -7.05
N LEU A 120 -6.36 2.75 -8.25
CA LEU A 120 -5.00 3.06 -8.72
C LEU A 120 -4.49 4.36 -8.10
N LEU A 121 -3.32 4.31 -7.50
CA LEU A 121 -2.59 5.45 -6.96
C LEU A 121 -1.62 6.04 -7.98
N ALA A 122 -0.95 5.18 -8.74
CA ALA A 122 -0.02 5.57 -9.80
C ALA A 122 0.09 4.46 -10.85
N THR A 123 0.39 4.86 -12.09
CA THR A 123 0.70 3.95 -13.20
C THR A 123 1.89 4.49 -13.97
N ASN A 124 2.85 3.64 -14.30
CA ASN A 124 4.03 4.01 -15.08
C ASN A 124 4.05 3.18 -16.39
N ASN A 125 4.38 3.83 -17.50
CA ASN A 125 4.48 3.21 -18.83
C ASN A 125 5.89 2.68 -19.10
#